data_AF-A0A935SJL8-F1
#
_entry.id   AF-A0A935SJL8-F1
#
_cell.length_a   1.000
_cell.length_b   1.000
_cell.length_c   1.000
_cell.angle_alpha   90.00
_cell.angle_beta   90.00
_cell.angle_gamma   90.00
#
_symmetry.space_group_name_H-M   'P 1'
#
loop_
_entity.id
_entity.type
_entity.pdbx_description
1 polymer ?
#
loop_
_entity_poly.entity_id
_entity_poly.type
_entity_poly.pdbx_seq_one_letter_code
_entity_poly.pdbx_strand_id
1 'polypeptide(L)'
;MNKCITIFLLLGISFNTYAQDQDAKQLHQTARGFMQQNDFSNAALVLNRATLLEPNNIDIKKDLALNYYFQKEFDKALDVLKLLISNDQADDQCYQIAGDIYFTLEQPKDCEKIYKKV
;
A
#
# COMPACT_ATOMS: atom_id res chain seq x y z
N MET A 1 56.39 8.88 -34.72
CA MET A 1 56.58 9.97 -33.74
C MET A 1 55.33 10.84 -33.77
N ASN A 2 54.27 10.36 -33.09
CA ASN A 2 53.60 11.02 -31.95
C ASN A 2 52.54 12.04 -32.42
N LYS A 3 51.33 11.58 -32.73
CA LYS A 3 50.17 11.44 -31.81
C LYS A 3 49.66 12.79 -31.30
N CYS A 4 48.66 13.35 -32.00
CA CYS A 4 47.62 14.19 -31.41
C CYS A 4 46.27 13.80 -32.02
N ILE A 5 45.86 12.56 -31.74
CA ILE A 5 44.45 12.18 -31.69
C ILE A 5 44.02 12.56 -30.27
N THR A 6 43.31 13.67 -30.12
CA THR A 6 42.64 14.02 -28.86
C THR A 6 41.29 14.61 -29.21
N ILE A 7 40.32 13.71 -29.39
CA ILE A 7 39.20 13.46 -28.47
C ILE A 7 38.05 14.43 -28.73
N PHE A 8 37.15 13.94 -29.58
CA PHE A 8 35.77 14.36 -29.72
C PHE A 8 35.04 14.02 -28.40
N LEU A 9 35.15 14.87 -27.38
CA LEU A 9 34.41 14.71 -26.13
C LEU A 9 33.01 15.28 -26.35
N LEU A 10 32.17 14.46 -26.98
CA LEU A 10 30.73 14.49 -26.81
C LEU A 10 30.48 14.45 -25.29
N LEU A 11 30.29 15.61 -24.67
CA LEU A 11 29.51 15.73 -23.44
C LEU A 11 28.05 15.42 -23.84
N GLY A 12 27.84 14.13 -24.12
CA GLY A 12 26.53 13.52 -24.19
C GLY A 12 25.88 13.82 -22.85
N ILE A 13 24.85 14.63 -22.93
CA ILE A 13 23.99 15.00 -21.83
C ILE A 13 23.55 13.68 -21.19
N SER A 14 24.06 13.40 -19.99
CA SER A 14 23.56 12.33 -19.15
C SER A 14 22.19 12.73 -18.61
N PHE A 15 21.20 12.85 -19.49
CA PHE A 15 19.81 12.58 -19.15
C PHE A 15 19.72 11.07 -18.89
N ASN A 16 20.36 10.60 -17.83
CA ASN A 16 19.87 9.41 -17.17
C ASN A 16 18.68 9.89 -16.36
N THR A 17 17.54 9.84 -17.04
CA THR A 17 16.21 9.92 -16.45
C THR A 17 16.13 8.93 -15.30
N TYR A 18 16.45 9.37 -14.09
CA TYR A 18 15.86 8.79 -12.89
C TYR A 18 14.42 9.33 -12.80
N ALA A 19 13.59 8.98 -13.78
CA ALA A 19 12.23 8.65 -13.42
C ALA A 19 12.39 7.40 -12.56
N GLN A 20 12.57 7.58 -11.24
CA GLN A 20 12.60 6.49 -10.28
C GLN A 20 11.19 5.91 -10.27
N ASP A 21 10.91 4.99 -11.20
CA ASP A 21 9.80 4.06 -11.05
C ASP A 21 10.14 3.22 -9.82
N GLN A 22 9.69 3.68 -8.66
CA GLN A 22 9.76 2.90 -7.43
C GLN A 22 8.93 1.65 -7.66
N ASP A 23 9.53 0.48 -7.46
CA ASP A 23 8.78 -0.76 -7.48
C ASP A 23 7.81 -0.83 -6.28
N ALA A 24 6.81 -1.70 -6.37
CA ALA A 24 5.77 -1.81 -5.34
C ALA A 24 6.35 -2.12 -3.95
N LYS A 25 7.45 -2.87 -3.91
CA LYS A 25 8.13 -3.24 -2.67
C LYS A 25 8.76 -2.02 -1.98
N GLN A 26 9.44 -1.14 -2.73
CA GLN A 26 10.00 0.09 -2.19
C GLN A 26 8.91 1.03 -1.71
N LEU A 27 7.82 1.19 -2.49
CA LEU A 27 6.65 1.97 -2.05
C LEU A 27 6.06 1.41 -0.75
N HIS A 28 5.88 0.09 -0.66
CA HIS A 28 5.36 -0.55 0.55
C HIS A 28 6.26 -0.33 1.76
N GLN A 29 7.58 -0.38 1.59
CA GLN A 29 8.54 -0.04 2.66
C GLN A 29 8.44 1.43 3.08
N THR A 30 8.34 2.35 2.12
CA THR A 30 8.14 3.78 2.41
C THR A 30 6.85 4.02 3.17
N ALA A 31 5.75 3.39 2.76
CA ALA A 31 4.47 3.49 3.46
C ALA A 31 4.56 2.98 4.90
N ARG A 32 5.24 1.84 5.14
CA ARG A 32 5.47 1.35 6.51
C ARG A 32 6.29 2.31 7.36
N GLY A 33 7.22 3.04 6.75
CA GLY A 33 7.93 4.14 7.42
C GLY A 33 7.00 5.28 7.85
N PHE A 34 6.03 5.66 7.02
CA PHE A 34 4.99 6.63 7.39
C PHE A 34 4.05 6.08 8.48
N MET A 35 3.66 4.80 8.39
CA MET A 35 2.82 4.14 9.41
C MET A 35 3.49 4.14 10.79
N GLN A 36 4.80 3.85 10.86
CA GLN A 36 5.56 3.90 12.12
C GLN A 36 5.59 5.29 12.75
N GLN A 37 5.43 6.34 11.94
CA GLN A 37 5.33 7.73 12.38
C GLN A 37 3.89 8.16 12.68
N ASN A 38 2.92 7.25 12.59
CA ASN A 38 1.47 7.51 12.63
C ASN A 38 0.98 8.47 11.54
N ASP A 39 1.75 8.65 10.45
CA ASP A 39 1.36 9.44 9.30
C ASP A 39 0.56 8.57 8.31
N PHE A 40 -0.63 8.19 8.75
CA PHE A 40 -1.49 7.27 7.99
C PHE A 40 -1.96 7.87 6.65
N SER A 41 -2.05 9.20 6.57
CA SER A 41 -2.44 9.91 5.35
C SER A 41 -1.39 9.74 4.24
N ASN A 42 -0.10 10.00 4.54
CA ASN A 42 0.97 9.80 3.56
C ASN A 42 1.20 8.32 3.28
N ALA A 43 1.09 7.45 4.29
CA ALA A 43 1.15 6.00 4.10
C ALA A 43 0.08 5.51 3.10
N ALA A 44 -1.19 5.91 3.27
CA ALA A 44 -2.27 5.54 2.35
C ALA A 44 -2.02 6.05 0.93
N LEU A 45 -1.48 7.26 0.76
CA LEU A 45 -1.13 7.79 -0.57
C LEU A 45 -0.08 6.91 -1.27
N VAL A 46 0.96 6.48 -0.55
CA VAL A 46 2.01 5.62 -1.09
C VAL A 46 1.50 4.20 -1.33
N LEU A 47 0.68 3.65 -0.43
CA LEU A 47 0.07 2.32 -0.58
C LEU A 47 -0.86 2.25 -1.79
N ASN A 48 -1.64 3.29 -2.05
CA ASN A 48 -2.47 3.35 -3.26
C ASN A 48 -1.64 3.31 -4.55
N ARG A 49 -0.42 3.85 -4.56
CA ARG A 49 0.47 3.68 -5.71
C ARG A 49 1.00 2.25 -5.79
N ALA A 50 1.35 1.67 -4.64
CA ALA A 50 1.86 0.31 -4.57
C ALA A 50 0.81 -0.73 -5.03
N THR A 51 -0.48 -0.54 -4.71
CA THR A 51 -1.56 -1.42 -5.18
C THR A 51 -1.82 -1.31 -6.68
N LEU A 52 -1.51 -0.19 -7.33
CA LEU A 52 -1.60 -0.08 -8.79
C LEU A 52 -0.50 -0.89 -9.49
N LEU A 53 0.68 -0.98 -8.88
CA LEU A 53 1.79 -1.76 -9.42
C LEU A 53 1.64 -3.26 -9.14
N GLU A 54 1.17 -3.63 -7.96
CA GLU A 54 0.91 -5.02 -7.57
C GLU A 54 -0.51 -5.21 -7.03
N PRO A 55 -1.52 -5.24 -7.91
CA PRO A 55 -2.93 -5.31 -7.51
C PRO A 55 -3.33 -6.63 -6.84
N ASN A 56 -2.44 -7.64 -6.82
CA ASN A 56 -2.69 -8.93 -6.16
C ASN A 56 -1.87 -9.11 -4.88
N ASN A 57 -1.05 -8.13 -4.49
CA ASN A 57 -0.26 -8.23 -3.27
C ASN A 57 -1.15 -7.99 -2.04
N ILE A 58 -1.34 -9.04 -1.26
CA ILE A 58 -2.24 -9.07 -0.11
C ILE A 58 -1.69 -8.19 1.02
N ASP A 59 -0.38 -8.21 1.26
CA ASP A 59 0.25 -7.45 2.35
C ASP A 59 0.09 -5.94 2.14
N ILE A 60 0.22 -5.46 0.90
CA ILE A 60 0.00 -4.04 0.57
C ILE A 60 -1.45 -3.64 0.80
N LYS A 61 -2.41 -4.50 0.40
CA LYS A 61 -3.84 -4.24 0.62
C LYS A 61 -4.20 -4.24 2.11
N LYS A 62 -3.65 -5.16 2.89
CA LYS A 62 -3.84 -5.20 4.34
C LYS A 62 -3.36 -3.92 5.00
N ASP A 63 -2.15 -3.48 4.68
CA ASP A 63 -1.63 -2.22 5.21
C ASP A 63 -2.49 -1.04 4.76
N LEU A 64 -3.01 -1.03 3.52
CA LEU A 64 -3.92 0.01 3.05
C LEU A 64 -5.22 0.06 3.85
N ALA A 65 -5.84 -1.10 4.10
CA ALA A 65 -7.04 -1.20 4.92
C ALA A 65 -6.79 -0.71 6.36
N LEU A 66 -5.66 -1.09 6.96
CA LEU A 66 -5.26 -0.65 8.29
C LEU A 66 -5.06 0.87 8.35
N ASN A 67 -4.45 1.46 7.32
CA ASN A 67 -4.29 2.91 7.25
C ASN A 67 -5.62 3.64 7.11
N TYR A 68 -6.57 3.13 6.32
CA TYR A 68 -7.92 3.69 6.26
C TYR A 68 -8.65 3.55 7.59
N TYR A 69 -8.49 2.43 8.28
CA TYR A 69 -9.06 2.24 9.62
C TYR A 69 -8.57 3.28 10.62
N PHE A 70 -7.25 3.52 10.71
CA PHE A 70 -6.71 4.54 11.62
C PHE A 70 -7.10 5.97 11.25
N GLN A 71 -7.37 6.24 9.97
CA GLN A 71 -7.93 7.51 9.50
C GLN A 71 -9.44 7.63 9.73
N LYS A 72 -10.10 6.59 10.26
CA LYS A 72 -11.56 6.48 10.39
C LYS A 72 -12.30 6.54 9.05
N GLU A 73 -11.60 6.26 7.95
CA GLU A 73 -12.20 6.09 6.62
C GLU A 73 -12.76 4.66 6.49
N PHE A 74 -13.75 4.36 7.33
CA PHE A 74 -14.28 3.02 7.54
C PHE A 74 -14.84 2.37 6.27
N ASP A 75 -15.51 3.13 5.42
CA ASP A 75 -16.05 2.63 4.16
C ASP A 75 -14.93 2.11 3.24
N LYS A 76 -13.84 2.89 3.09
CA LYS A 76 -12.71 2.49 2.26
C LYS A 76 -11.94 1.31 2.84
N ALA A 77 -11.78 1.27 4.17
CA ALA A 77 -11.19 0.13 4.85
C ALA A 77 -12.00 -1.15 4.57
N LEU A 78 -13.33 -1.08 4.72
CA LEU A 78 -14.22 -2.21 4.44
C LEU A 78 -14.22 -2.62 2.97
N ASP A 79 -14.12 -1.69 2.02
CA ASP A 79 -14.03 -2.05 0.60
C ASP A 79 -12.81 -2.92 0.30
N VAL A 80 -11.64 -2.57 0.87
CA VAL A 80 -10.43 -3.38 0.74
C VAL A 80 -10.58 -4.72 1.47
N LEU A 81 -11.08 -4.70 2.71
CA LEU A 81 -11.22 -5.92 3.53
C LEU A 81 -12.22 -6.91 2.93
N LYS A 82 -13.35 -6.44 2.39
CA LYS A 82 -14.35 -7.29 1.73
C LYS A 82 -13.75 -8.05 0.56
N LEU A 83 -12.88 -7.42 -0.23
CA LEU A 83 -12.17 -8.08 -1.34
C LEU A 83 -11.22 -9.17 -0.84
N LEU A 84 -10.48 -8.91 0.25
CA LEU A 84 -9.60 -9.91 0.85
C LEU A 84 -10.41 -11.09 1.42
N ILE A 85 -11.52 -10.81 2.10
CA ILE A 85 -12.40 -11.82 2.69
C ILE A 85 -13.12 -12.64 1.61
N SER A 86 -13.57 -12.03 0.51
CA SER A 86 -14.28 -12.74 -0.55
C SER A 86 -13.38 -13.66 -1.37
N ASN A 87 -12.08 -13.39 -1.38
CA ASN A 87 -11.08 -14.17 -2.12
C ASN A 87 -10.35 -15.19 -1.25
N ASP A 88 -10.80 -15.41 -0.01
CA ASP A 88 -10.13 -16.27 0.97
C ASP A 88 -8.65 -15.89 1.23
N GLN A 89 -8.37 -14.59 1.17
CA GLN A 89 -7.03 -13.99 1.37
C GLN A 89 -6.91 -13.26 2.71
N ALA A 90 -8.00 -13.14 3.46
CA ALA A 90 -8.05 -12.49 4.75
C ALA A 90 -7.46 -13.39 5.85
N ASP A 91 -6.63 -12.80 6.70
CA ASP A 91 -6.17 -13.41 7.95
C ASP A 91 -6.89 -12.82 9.16
N ASP A 92 -6.54 -13.29 10.36
CA ASP A 92 -7.17 -12.89 11.62
C ASP A 92 -7.20 -11.36 11.80
N GLN A 93 -6.13 -10.66 11.41
CA GLN A 93 -6.06 -9.21 11.49
C GLN A 93 -7.09 -8.54 10.59
N CYS A 94 -7.31 -9.06 9.38
CA CYS A 94 -8.34 -8.53 8.48
C CYS A 94 -9.74 -8.65 9.11
N TYR A 95 -10.05 -9.79 9.71
CA TYR A 95 -11.33 -10.01 10.37
C TYR A 95 -11.49 -9.14 11.63
N GLN A 96 -10.43 -8.97 12.42
CA GLN A 96 -10.43 -8.06 13.58
C GLN A 96 -10.74 -6.62 13.15
N ILE A 97 -10.03 -6.09 12.16
CA ILE A 97 -10.27 -4.73 11.68
C ILE A 97 -11.70 -4.59 11.13
N ALA A 98 -12.18 -5.55 10.34
CA ALA A 98 -13.54 -5.52 9.83
C ALA A 98 -14.59 -5.57 10.96
N GLY A 99 -14.37 -6.40 11.97
CA GLY A 99 -15.22 -6.52 13.15
C GLY A 99 -15.28 -5.23 13.96
N ASP A 100 -14.12 -4.62 14.23
CA ASP A 100 -14.00 -3.33 14.92
C ASP A 100 -14.75 -2.22 14.16
N ILE A 101 -14.63 -2.19 12.83
CA ILE A 101 -15.34 -1.23 12.00
C ILE A 101 -16.85 -1.46 12.10
N TYR A 102 -17.33 -2.69 11.90
CA TYR A 102 -18.76 -2.99 11.96
C TYR A 102 -19.36 -2.73 13.34
N PHE A 103 -18.59 -2.96 14.40
CA PHE A 103 -18.96 -2.58 15.75
C PHE A 103 -19.09 -1.06 15.89
N THR A 104 -18.09 -0.31 15.40
CA THR A 104 -18.07 1.16 15.44
C THR A 104 -19.21 1.81 14.65
N LEU A 105 -19.59 1.19 13.53
CA LEU A 105 -20.70 1.65 12.68
C LEU A 105 -22.09 1.20 13.18
N GLU A 106 -22.17 0.54 14.34
CA GLU A 106 -23.41 -0.01 14.90
C GLU A 106 -24.13 -0.95 13.91
N GLN A 107 -23.35 -1.79 13.22
CA GLN A 107 -23.83 -2.81 12.27
C GLN A 107 -23.71 -4.22 12.90
N PRO A 108 -24.55 -4.59 13.88
CA PRO A 108 -24.38 -5.79 14.69
C PRO A 108 -24.47 -7.09 13.89
N LYS A 109 -25.29 -7.12 12.83
CA LYS A 109 -25.45 -8.30 11.97
C LYS A 109 -24.17 -8.64 11.21
N ASP A 110 -23.52 -7.62 10.65
CA ASP A 110 -22.27 -7.79 9.91
C ASP A 110 -21.11 -8.07 10.85
N CYS A 111 -21.07 -7.41 12.01
CA CYS A 111 -20.11 -7.68 13.07
C CYS A 111 -20.16 -9.16 13.52
N GLU A 112 -21.35 -9.68 13.84
CA GLU A 112 -21.54 -11.10 14.21
C GLU A 112 -21.10 -12.04 13.09
N LYS A 113 -21.41 -11.71 11.84
CA LYS A 113 -21.01 -12.50 10.67
C LYS A 113 -19.49 -12.55 10.51
N ILE A 114 -18.80 -11.43 10.74
CA ILE A 114 -17.34 -11.36 10.67
C ILE A 114 -16.69 -12.19 11.78
N TYR A 115 -17.12 -12.05 13.03
CA TYR A 115 -16.51 -12.80 14.14
C TYR A 115 -16.75 -14.30 14.10
N LYS A 116 -17.76 -14.78 13.38
CA LYS A 116 -17.96 -16.22 13.12
C LYS A 116 -16.98 -16.81 12.12
N LYS A 117 -16.19 -15.98 11.41
CA LYS A 117 -15.20 -16.42 10.43
C LYS A 117 -13.77 -16.52 10.98
N VAL A 118 -13.54 -15.99 12.17
CA VAL A 118 -12.29 -16.17 12.96
C VAL A 118 -12.38 -17.50 13.69
#